data_AF-A0A8C2YYN5-F1
#
_entry.id   AF-A0A8C2YYN5-F1
#
_cell.length_a   1.000
_cell.length_b   1.000
_cell.length_c   1.000
_cell.angle_alpha   90.00
_cell.angle_beta   90.00
_cell.angle_gamma   90.00
#
_symmetry.space_group_name_H-M   'P 1'
#
loop_
_entity.id
_entity.type
_entity.pdbx_description
1 polymer ?
#
loop_
_entity_poly.entity_id
_entity_poly.type
_entity_poly.pdbx_seq_one_letter_code
_entity_poly.pdbx_strand_id
1 'polypeptide(L)'
;FSIPWMEVDSVWICVVHYLACLCPPWASVVYHVFMNHVGGEHVYDTLLSLDMFGVCLVNTLGALPIIHITLLCYPAMRQTALLAYILLSAYGIYLATTARTNILRLQAFLWQAGFRFSLFLFRVFGSGAGSPNSLRLFVIMDSLAGAGASSPGLFDNWGNSHQIMHVMVICSIIYLHWGTLEDLAWIKTYQCPAE
;
A
#
# COMPACT_ATOMS: atom_id res chain seq x y z
N PHE A 1 21.43 -1.93 -11.58
CA PHE A 1 20.56 -0.77 -11.29
C PHE A 1 20.52 -0.56 -9.79
N SER A 2 21.49 0.21 -9.27
CA SER A 2 21.46 0.70 -7.90
C SER A 2 20.42 1.80 -7.83
N ILE A 3 19.41 1.60 -7.01
CA ILE A 3 18.37 2.60 -6.77
C ILE A 3 19.07 3.86 -6.22
N PRO A 4 18.72 5.07 -6.70
CA PRO A 4 19.56 6.23 -6.44
C PRO A 4 19.13 6.90 -5.12
N TRP A 5 19.24 6.13 -4.03
CA TRP A 5 18.80 6.44 -2.66
C TRP A 5 19.69 7.47 -1.97
N MET A 6 20.97 7.53 -2.33
CA MET A 6 21.94 8.50 -1.79
C MET A 6 21.76 9.92 -2.36
N GLU A 7 20.90 10.07 -3.35
CA GLU A 7 20.68 11.32 -4.09
C GLU A 7 19.35 11.99 -3.72
N VAL A 8 18.59 11.44 -2.77
CA VAL A 8 17.34 12.03 -2.28
C VAL A 8 17.51 12.28 -0.79
N ASP A 9 17.40 13.53 -0.34
CA ASP A 9 17.61 13.98 1.05
C ASP A 9 16.63 13.37 2.09
N SER A 10 15.79 12.40 1.70
CA SER A 10 14.69 11.86 2.49
C SER A 10 14.81 10.36 2.72
N VAL A 11 15.79 9.95 3.54
CA VAL A 11 16.03 8.55 3.97
C VAL A 11 14.75 7.88 4.53
N TRP A 12 13.88 8.65 5.18
CA TRP A 12 12.63 8.14 5.73
C TRP A 12 11.71 7.53 4.66
N ILE A 13 11.67 8.09 3.44
CA ILE A 13 10.86 7.58 2.31
C ILE A 13 11.30 6.16 1.94
N CYS A 14 12.61 5.92 1.94
CA CYS A 14 13.21 4.63 1.67
C CYS A 14 12.81 3.60 2.73
N VAL A 15 12.94 3.96 4.02
CA VAL A 15 12.59 3.06 5.13
C VAL A 15 11.11 2.67 5.08
N VAL A 16 10.20 3.64 4.93
CA VAL A 16 8.76 3.34 4.88
C VAL A 16 8.41 2.51 3.64
N HIS A 17 9.06 2.77 2.50
CA HIS A 17 8.83 2.00 1.27
C HIS A 17 9.28 0.53 1.41
N TYR A 18 10.47 0.28 1.96
CA TYR A 18 10.94 -1.09 2.19
C TYR A 18 10.06 -1.84 3.19
N LEU A 19 9.66 -1.19 4.29
CA LEU A 19 8.71 -1.77 5.23
C LEU A 19 7.38 -2.10 4.54
N ALA A 20 6.87 -1.19 3.70
CA ALA A 20 5.66 -1.43 2.91
C ALA A 20 5.80 -2.67 2.00
N CYS A 21 6.94 -2.85 1.32
CA CYS A 21 7.12 -3.97 0.40
C CYS A 21 7.38 -5.31 1.09
N LEU A 22 8.06 -5.33 2.25
CA LEU A 22 8.55 -6.56 2.87
C LEU A 22 7.63 -7.10 3.97
N CYS A 23 6.94 -6.23 4.72
CA CYS A 23 6.11 -6.68 5.84
C CYS A 23 4.93 -7.57 5.42
N PRO A 24 4.16 -7.29 4.35
CA PRO A 24 3.06 -8.15 3.93
C PRO A 24 3.47 -9.58 3.58
N PRO A 25 4.44 -9.82 2.66
CA PRO A 25 4.80 -11.20 2.31
C PRO A 25 5.39 -11.94 3.52
N TRP A 26 6.16 -11.26 4.37
CA TRP A 26 6.68 -11.86 5.59
C TRP A 26 5.56 -12.30 6.54
N ALA A 27 4.62 -11.40 6.86
CA ALA A 27 3.51 -11.67 7.75
C ALA A 27 2.59 -12.80 7.22
N SER A 28 2.28 -12.76 5.92
CA SER A 28 1.49 -13.77 5.22
C SER A 28 2.13 -15.16 5.27
N VAL A 29 3.43 -15.25 4.97
CA VAL A 29 4.16 -16.53 5.02
C VAL A 29 4.18 -17.10 6.43
N VAL A 30 4.44 -16.26 7.44
CA VAL A 30 4.43 -16.68 8.85
C VAL A 30 3.05 -17.20 9.24
N TYR A 31 1.97 -16.50 8.89
CA TYR A 31 0.62 -16.98 9.14
C TYR A 31 0.36 -18.33 8.48
N HIS A 32 0.57 -18.44 7.17
CA HIS A 32 0.21 -19.66 6.43
C HIS A 32 1.04 -20.90 6.80
N VAL A 33 2.30 -20.73 7.22
CA VAL A 33 3.13 -21.84 7.69
C VAL A 33 2.67 -22.32 9.07
N PHE A 34 2.26 -21.42 9.95
CA PHE A 34 1.97 -21.73 11.35
C PHE A 34 0.47 -21.73 11.71
N MET A 35 -0.44 -21.49 10.77
CA MET A 35 -1.89 -21.41 11.04
C MET A 35 -2.48 -22.69 11.66
N ASN A 36 -1.88 -23.85 11.41
CA ASN A 36 -2.28 -25.15 11.99
C ASN A 36 -1.42 -25.58 13.19
N HIS A 37 -0.78 -24.62 13.87
CA HIS A 37 0.07 -24.91 15.01
C HIS A 37 -0.73 -25.51 16.18
N VAL A 38 -0.06 -26.36 16.99
CA VAL A 38 -0.65 -27.07 18.15
C VAL A 38 -1.25 -26.14 19.21
N GLY A 39 -0.87 -24.85 19.20
CA GLY A 39 -1.42 -23.82 20.08
C GLY A 39 -2.88 -23.45 19.81
N GLY A 40 -3.51 -24.01 18.77
CA GLY A 40 -4.95 -23.92 18.53
C GLY A 40 -5.45 -22.52 18.14
N GLU A 41 -6.71 -22.24 18.46
CA GLU A 41 -7.45 -21.03 18.04
C GLU A 41 -6.73 -19.72 18.39
N HIS A 42 -6.15 -19.62 19.61
CA HIS A 42 -5.47 -18.40 20.03
C HIS A 42 -4.26 -18.05 19.15
N VAL A 43 -3.47 -19.06 18.76
CA VAL A 43 -2.33 -18.87 17.86
C VAL A 43 -2.81 -18.54 16.45
N TYR A 44 -3.86 -19.21 15.99
CA TYR A 44 -4.49 -18.93 14.69
C TYR A 44 -4.94 -17.46 14.58
N ASP A 45 -5.69 -16.95 15.56
CA ASP A 45 -6.21 -15.58 15.54
C ASP A 45 -5.08 -14.53 15.62
N THR A 46 -4.04 -14.81 16.42
CA THR A 46 -2.88 -13.93 16.53
C THR A 46 -2.11 -13.85 15.21
N LEU A 47 -1.89 -14.99 14.55
CA LEU A 47 -1.21 -15.04 13.26
C LEU A 47 -2.06 -14.42 12.15
N LEU A 48 -3.38 -14.62 12.16
CA LEU A 48 -4.30 -13.97 11.22
C LEU A 48 -4.29 -12.45 11.39
N SER A 49 -4.26 -11.95 12.63
CA SER A 49 -4.11 -10.52 12.91
C SER A 49 -2.78 -9.97 12.39
N LEU A 50 -1.69 -10.75 12.51
CA LEU A 50 -0.38 -10.39 11.94
C LEU A 50 -0.42 -10.28 10.42
N ASP A 51 -1.03 -11.23 9.71
CA ASP A 51 -1.22 -11.17 8.25
C ASP A 51 -2.00 -9.93 7.82
N MET A 52 -3.15 -9.69 8.48
CA MET A 52 -3.96 -8.50 8.24
C MET A 52 -3.18 -7.20 8.52
N PHE A 53 -2.38 -7.17 9.60
CA PHE A 53 -1.53 -6.03 9.91
C PHE A 53 -0.49 -5.79 8.81
N GLY A 54 0.12 -6.84 8.25
CA GLY A 54 1.02 -6.74 7.11
C GLY A 54 0.36 -6.07 5.90
N VAL A 55 -0.83 -6.52 5.51
CA VAL A 55 -1.62 -5.92 4.41
C VAL A 55 -1.96 -4.46 4.70
N CYS A 56 -2.36 -4.14 5.93
CA CYS A 56 -2.66 -2.76 6.29
C CYS A 56 -1.40 -1.88 6.27
N LEU A 57 -0.24 -2.44 6.63
CA LEU A 57 1.02 -1.70 6.68
C LEU A 57 1.49 -1.31 5.27
N VAL A 58 1.38 -2.18 4.27
CA VAL A 58 1.70 -1.79 2.88
C VAL A 58 0.77 -0.72 2.35
N ASN A 59 -0.53 -0.80 2.65
CA ASN A 59 -1.48 0.20 2.21
C ASN A 59 -1.17 1.57 2.84
N THR A 60 -0.80 1.56 4.12
CA THR A 60 -0.46 2.76 4.88
C THR A 60 0.87 3.35 4.43
N LEU A 61 1.96 2.59 4.56
CA LEU A 61 3.32 3.05 4.32
C LEU A 61 3.60 3.27 2.84
N GLY A 62 3.02 2.46 1.95
CA GLY A 62 3.18 2.59 0.50
C GLY A 62 2.55 3.88 -0.05
N ALA A 63 1.54 4.42 0.62
CA ALA A 63 0.91 5.67 0.20
C ALA A 63 1.65 6.93 0.69
N LEU A 64 2.48 6.85 1.73
CA LEU A 64 3.18 8.03 2.26
C LEU A 64 4.13 8.67 1.23
N PRO A 65 4.96 7.92 0.48
CA PRO A 65 5.75 8.48 -0.61
C PRO A 65 4.89 9.13 -1.69
N ILE A 66 3.76 8.49 -2.04
CA ILE A 66 2.82 9.00 -3.05
C ILE A 66 2.25 10.35 -2.61
N ILE A 67 1.77 10.47 -1.37
CA ILE A 67 1.25 11.73 -0.81
C ILE A 67 2.35 12.80 -0.80
N HIS A 68 3.54 12.44 -0.31
CA HIS A 68 4.66 13.37 -0.17
C HIS A 68 5.04 13.99 -1.52
N ILE A 69 5.14 13.18 -2.56
CA ILE A 69 5.55 13.61 -3.90
C ILE A 69 4.40 14.32 -4.61
N THR A 70 3.15 13.87 -4.45
CA THR A 70 1.98 14.52 -5.06
C THR A 70 1.81 15.96 -4.58
N LEU A 71 2.06 16.20 -3.30
CA LEU A 71 1.86 17.49 -2.65
C LEU A 71 3.19 18.22 -2.40
N LEU A 72 4.24 17.89 -3.15
CA LEU A 72 5.58 18.45 -2.97
C LEU A 72 5.57 19.98 -2.94
N CYS A 73 4.78 20.62 -3.80
CA CYS A 73 4.69 22.08 -3.94
C CYS A 73 3.71 22.75 -2.95
N TYR A 74 3.00 21.98 -2.13
CA TYR A 74 2.02 22.50 -1.17
C TYR A 74 2.38 22.03 0.25
N PRO A 75 3.38 22.64 0.92
CA PRO A 75 3.95 22.11 2.16
C PRO A 75 2.94 21.95 3.30
N ALA A 76 2.03 22.92 3.47
CA ALA A 76 0.97 22.86 4.49
C ALA A 76 -0.05 21.74 4.20
N MET A 77 -0.53 21.66 2.95
CA MET A 77 -1.47 20.62 2.53
C MET A 77 -0.84 19.23 2.62
N ARG A 78 0.45 19.10 2.29
CA ARG A 78 1.23 17.87 2.41
C ARG A 78 1.28 17.35 3.85
N GLN A 79 1.61 18.19 4.82
CA GLN A 79 1.65 17.79 6.23
C GLN A 79 0.28 17.36 6.73
N THR A 80 -0.76 18.15 6.41
CA THR A 80 -2.14 17.81 6.78
C THR A 80 -2.59 16.51 6.15
N ALA A 81 -2.31 16.29 4.86
CA ALA A 81 -2.67 15.07 4.15
C ALA A 81 -1.94 13.84 4.70
N LEU A 82 -0.65 13.94 5.01
CA LEU A 82 0.11 12.86 5.64
C LEU A 82 -0.46 12.51 7.02
N LEU A 83 -0.72 13.51 7.86
CA LEU A 83 -1.29 13.29 9.19
C LEU A 83 -2.69 12.67 9.10
N ALA A 84 -3.56 13.24 8.26
CA ALA A 84 -4.91 12.73 8.04
C ALA A 84 -4.89 11.28 7.54
N TYR A 85 -3.99 10.96 6.61
CA TYR A 85 -3.87 9.62 6.07
C TYR A 85 -3.34 8.61 7.10
N ILE A 86 -2.39 9.00 7.95
CA ILE A 86 -1.89 8.15 9.03
C ILE A 86 -2.99 7.87 10.06
N LEU A 87 -3.76 8.89 10.47
CA LEU A 87 -4.88 8.72 11.40
C LEU A 87 -5.98 7.84 10.80
N LEU A 88 -6.33 8.09 9.53
CA LEU A 88 -7.30 7.29 8.80
C LEU A 88 -6.85 5.83 8.70
N SER A 89 -5.57 5.61 8.41
CA SER A 89 -4.97 4.29 8.30
C SER A 89 -4.90 3.58 9.65
N ALA A 90 -4.59 4.28 10.74
CA ALA A 90 -4.60 3.71 12.08
C ALA A 90 -6.00 3.24 12.48
N TYR A 91 -7.03 4.04 12.17
CA TYR A 91 -8.42 3.66 12.38
C TYR A 91 -8.82 2.46 11.49
N GLY A 92 -8.40 2.46 10.22
CA GLY A 92 -8.61 1.35 9.29
C GLY A 92 -7.96 0.05 9.76
N ILE A 93 -6.71 0.11 10.24
CA ILE A 93 -5.99 -1.02 10.85
C ILE A 93 -6.80 -1.58 12.02
N TYR A 94 -7.21 -0.72 12.96
CA TYR A 94 -7.99 -1.12 14.13
C TYR A 94 -9.29 -1.84 13.73
N LEU A 95 -10.01 -1.30 12.75
CA LEU A 95 -11.23 -1.93 12.23
C LEU A 95 -10.93 -3.26 11.54
N ALA A 96 -9.89 -3.32 10.71
CA ALA A 96 -9.53 -4.53 9.96
C ALA A 96 -9.09 -5.69 10.88
N THR A 97 -8.30 -5.40 11.92
CA THR A 97 -7.84 -6.41 12.89
C THR A 97 -8.95 -6.89 13.83
N THR A 98 -9.96 -6.05 14.08
CA THR A 98 -11.10 -6.39 14.95
C THR A 98 -12.28 -6.98 14.18
N ALA A 99 -12.28 -6.89 12.85
CA ALA A 99 -13.37 -7.31 12.00
C ALA A 99 -13.52 -8.85 11.96
N ARG A 100 -14.75 -9.31 12.21
CA ARG A 100 -15.13 -10.73 12.19
C ARG A 100 -15.57 -11.25 10.82
N THR A 101 -15.74 -10.37 9.84
CA THR A 101 -16.18 -10.76 8.48
C THR A 101 -15.30 -10.13 7.41
N ASN A 102 -15.19 -10.81 6.26
CA ASN A 102 -14.40 -10.33 5.13
C ASN A 102 -14.93 -9.01 4.54
N ILE A 103 -16.25 -8.79 4.59
CA ILE A 103 -16.88 -7.56 4.10
C ILE A 103 -16.46 -6.37 4.96
N LEU A 104 -16.45 -6.52 6.29
CA LEU A 104 -16.02 -5.46 7.20
C LEU A 104 -14.53 -5.14 7.04
N ARG A 105 -13.70 -6.16 6.79
CA ARG A 105 -12.28 -5.98 6.45
C ARG A 105 -12.10 -5.20 5.16
N LEU A 106 -12.83 -5.57 4.11
CA LEU A 106 -12.78 -4.86 2.83
C LEU A 106 -13.22 -3.39 2.95
N GLN A 107 -14.28 -3.13 3.72
CA GLN A 107 -14.76 -1.77 3.98
C GLN A 107 -13.71 -0.88 4.65
N ALA A 108 -12.90 -1.43 5.56
CA ALA A 108 -11.81 -0.68 6.19
C ALA A 108 -10.78 -0.15 5.17
N PHE A 109 -10.54 -0.91 4.08
CA PHE A 109 -9.62 -0.51 3.02
C PHE A 109 -10.22 0.46 2.00
N LEU A 110 -11.55 0.54 1.88
CA LEU A 110 -12.22 1.43 0.93
C LEU A 110 -11.87 2.90 1.17
N TRP A 111 -11.77 3.33 2.43
CA TRP A 111 -11.44 4.72 2.75
C TRP A 111 -10.00 5.08 2.36
N GLN A 112 -9.05 4.17 2.57
CA GLN A 112 -7.66 4.36 2.14
C GLN A 112 -7.54 4.36 0.61
N ALA A 113 -8.32 3.53 -0.09
CA ALA A 113 -8.41 3.56 -1.55
C ALA A 113 -9.01 4.86 -2.08
N GLY A 114 -10.11 5.33 -1.47
CA GLY A 114 -10.76 6.60 -1.83
C GLY A 114 -9.82 7.81 -1.66
N PHE A 115 -9.04 7.84 -0.57
CA PHE A 115 -8.04 8.89 -0.36
C PHE A 115 -6.97 8.88 -1.47
N ARG A 116 -6.41 7.71 -1.80
CA ARG A 116 -5.41 7.58 -2.87
C ARG A 116 -5.99 7.98 -4.24
N PHE A 117 -7.23 7.57 -4.52
CA PHE A 117 -7.92 7.98 -5.74
C PHE A 117 -8.06 9.50 -5.84
N SER A 118 -8.33 10.19 -4.73
CA SER A 118 -8.38 11.66 -4.73
C SER A 118 -7.03 12.30 -5.09
N LEU A 119 -5.90 11.71 -4.68
CA LEU A 119 -4.57 12.17 -5.08
C LEU A 119 -4.29 11.93 -6.56
N PHE A 120 -4.76 10.80 -7.10
CA PHE A 120 -4.65 10.51 -8.53
C PHE A 120 -5.43 11.54 -9.35
N LEU A 121 -6.66 11.88 -8.94
CA LEU A 121 -7.42 12.96 -9.55
C LEU A 121 -6.64 14.28 -9.48
N PHE A 122 -6.04 14.60 -8.33
CA PHE A 122 -5.24 15.82 -8.16
C PHE A 122 -4.05 15.88 -9.13
N ARG A 123 -3.38 14.74 -9.38
CA ARG A 123 -2.33 14.64 -10.42
C ARG A 123 -2.88 14.81 -11.83
N VAL A 124 -4.04 14.21 -12.14
CA VAL A 124 -4.67 14.30 -13.48
C VAL A 124 -5.14 15.72 -13.80
N PHE A 125 -5.70 16.44 -12.83
CA PHE A 125 -6.13 17.84 -13.00
C PHE A 125 -4.95 18.84 -13.02
N GLY A 126 -3.71 18.36 -13.03
CA GLY A 126 -2.50 19.17 -13.23
C GLY A 126 -2.02 19.96 -12.02
N SER A 127 -2.72 19.86 -10.88
CA SER A 127 -2.32 20.54 -9.65
C SER A 127 -1.34 19.72 -8.81
N GLY A 128 -1.34 18.39 -8.95
CA GLY A 128 -0.43 17.48 -8.26
C GLY A 128 0.89 17.25 -8.99
N ALA A 129 1.98 17.14 -8.23
CA ALA A 129 3.31 16.78 -8.73
C ALA A 129 3.49 15.26 -8.88
N GLY A 130 4.51 14.83 -9.63
CA GLY A 130 4.88 13.43 -9.82
C GLY A 130 5.02 13.03 -11.29
N SER A 131 5.61 11.87 -11.52
CA SER A 131 5.80 11.31 -12.87
C SER A 131 4.45 10.88 -13.47
N PRO A 132 4.16 11.17 -14.76
CA PRO A 132 3.00 10.60 -15.44
C PRO A 132 3.06 9.06 -15.52
N ASN A 133 4.27 8.50 -15.59
CA ASN A 133 4.48 7.06 -15.64
C ASN A 133 4.17 6.39 -14.29
N SER A 134 4.55 7.02 -13.17
CA SER A 134 4.24 6.51 -11.82
C SER A 134 2.74 6.46 -11.57
N LEU A 135 1.98 7.46 -12.04
CA LEU A 135 0.52 7.48 -11.92
C LEU A 135 -0.10 6.24 -12.58
N ARG A 136 0.34 5.88 -13.79
CA ARG A 136 -0.13 4.67 -14.47
C ARG A 136 0.18 3.42 -13.66
N LEU A 137 1.39 3.33 -13.10
CA LEU A 137 1.81 2.19 -12.28
C LEU A 137 0.97 2.07 -11.00
N PHE A 138 0.65 3.19 -10.34
CA PHE A 138 -0.21 3.19 -9.15
C PHE A 138 -1.66 2.82 -9.46
N VAL A 139 -2.21 3.24 -10.60
CA VAL A 139 -3.55 2.80 -11.04
C VAL A 139 -3.57 1.29 -11.29
N ILE A 140 -2.52 0.73 -11.90
CA ILE A 140 -2.40 -0.72 -12.10
C ILE A 140 -2.30 -1.42 -10.75
N MET A 141 -1.47 -0.93 -9.82
CA MET A 141 -1.37 -1.45 -8.45
C MET A 141 -2.75 -1.55 -7.78
N ASP A 142 -3.53 -0.46 -7.77
CA ASP A 142 -4.85 -0.46 -7.11
C ASP A 142 -5.87 -1.35 -7.84
N SER A 143 -5.77 -1.45 -9.17
CA SER A 143 -6.60 -2.35 -9.95
C SER A 143 -6.31 -3.82 -9.62
N LEU A 144 -5.03 -4.18 -9.48
CA LEU A 144 -4.61 -5.53 -9.11
C LEU A 144 -5.05 -5.88 -7.68
N ALA A 145 -4.89 -4.95 -6.73
CA ALA A 145 -5.33 -5.13 -5.36
C ALA A 145 -6.86 -5.35 -5.27
N GLY A 146 -7.65 -4.55 -6.00
CA GLY A 146 -9.10 -4.70 -6.07
C GLY A 146 -9.56 -5.99 -6.74
N ALA A 147 -8.88 -6.42 -7.82
CA ALA A 147 -9.15 -7.69 -8.49
C ALA A 147 -8.85 -8.91 -7.61
N GLY A 148 -7.74 -8.87 -6.85
CA GLY A 148 -7.40 -9.90 -5.88
C GLY A 148 -8.48 -10.09 -4.81
N ALA A 149 -9.06 -8.98 -4.31
CA ALA A 149 -10.12 -9.01 -3.31
C ALA A 149 -11.46 -9.59 -3.81
N SER A 150 -11.66 -9.68 -5.12
CA SER A 150 -12.94 -10.04 -5.74
C SER A 150 -12.94 -11.44 -6.39
N SER A 151 -11.91 -12.25 -6.17
CA SER A 151 -11.71 -13.53 -6.86
C SER A 151 -12.54 -14.67 -6.22
N PRO A 152 -13.37 -15.40 -6.99
CA PRO A 152 -14.17 -16.52 -6.48
C PRO A 152 -13.34 -17.80 -6.27
N GLY A 153 -13.65 -18.56 -5.22
CA GLY A 153 -12.97 -19.83 -4.90
C GLY A 153 -13.68 -21.02 -5.55
N LEU A 154 -13.02 -21.67 -6.51
CA LEU A 154 -13.52 -22.88 -7.20
C LEU A 154 -12.59 -24.09 -7.07
N PHE A 155 -11.37 -23.88 -6.58
CA PHE A 155 -10.33 -24.90 -6.48
C PHE A 155 -9.87 -25.04 -5.03
N ASP A 156 -9.52 -26.26 -4.61
CA ASP A 156 -9.05 -26.51 -3.24
C ASP A 156 -7.52 -26.35 -3.12
N ASN A 157 -6.76 -27.00 -4.01
CA ASN A 157 -5.30 -27.13 -3.86
C ASN A 157 -4.46 -26.13 -4.68
N TRP A 158 -4.83 -25.89 -5.94
CA TRP A 158 -4.07 -25.05 -6.88
C TRP A 158 -4.99 -24.09 -7.61
N GLY A 159 -4.58 -22.83 -7.74
CA GLY A 159 -5.38 -21.80 -8.40
C GLY A 159 -6.62 -21.41 -7.60
N ASN A 160 -6.62 -21.67 -6.28
CA ASN A 160 -7.72 -21.20 -5.43
C ASN A 160 -7.71 -19.67 -5.33
N SER A 161 -8.85 -19.08 -4.99
CA SER A 161 -8.99 -17.61 -4.91
C SER A 161 -7.98 -16.97 -3.99
N HIS A 162 -7.62 -17.64 -2.88
CA HIS A 162 -6.66 -17.13 -1.90
C HIS A 162 -5.23 -17.08 -2.46
N GLN A 163 -4.82 -18.10 -3.21
CA GLN A 163 -3.54 -18.12 -3.94
C GLN A 163 -3.50 -17.04 -5.01
N ILE A 164 -4.58 -16.87 -5.77
CA ILE A 164 -4.70 -15.81 -6.78
C ILE A 164 -4.58 -14.44 -6.11
N MET A 165 -5.29 -14.23 -4.99
CA MET A 165 -5.21 -12.99 -4.21
C MET A 165 -3.77 -12.70 -3.79
N HIS A 166 -3.03 -13.68 -3.26
CA HIS A 166 -1.61 -13.49 -2.90
C HIS A 166 -0.75 -13.09 -4.10
N VAL A 167 -0.90 -13.76 -5.24
CA VAL A 167 -0.17 -13.40 -6.47
C VAL A 167 -0.49 -11.96 -6.89
N MET A 168 -1.76 -11.56 -6.85
CA MET A 168 -2.19 -10.21 -7.19
C MET A 168 -1.64 -9.16 -6.22
N VAL A 169 -1.56 -9.47 -4.93
CA VAL A 169 -0.92 -8.59 -3.92
C VAL A 169 0.57 -8.44 -4.19
N ILE A 170 1.30 -9.51 -4.48
CA ILE A 170 2.74 -9.42 -4.84
C ILE A 170 2.95 -8.58 -6.10
N CYS A 171 2.16 -8.82 -7.14
CA CYS A 171 2.20 -7.98 -8.35
C CYS A 171 1.92 -6.52 -8.01
N SER A 172 0.93 -6.23 -7.17
CA SER A 172 0.62 -4.88 -6.72
C SER A 172 1.81 -4.22 -6.01
N ILE A 173 2.52 -4.96 -5.14
CA ILE A 173 3.73 -4.47 -4.45
C ILE A 173 4.86 -4.15 -5.45
N ILE A 174 5.02 -4.95 -6.50
CA ILE A 174 6.01 -4.68 -7.57
C ILE A 174 5.67 -3.38 -8.31
N TYR A 175 4.39 -3.18 -8.67
CA TYR A 175 3.93 -1.94 -9.29
C TYR A 175 4.06 -0.73 -8.36
N LEU A 176 3.79 -0.88 -7.06
CA LEU A 176 4.07 0.14 -6.05
C LEU A 176 5.55 0.53 -6.04
N HIS A 177 6.44 -0.46 -6.06
CA HIS A 177 7.88 -0.23 -6.08
C HIS A 177 8.32 0.51 -7.34
N TRP A 178 7.93 0.05 -8.53
CA TRP A 178 8.28 0.73 -9.78
C TRP A 178 7.70 2.15 -9.83
N GLY A 179 6.44 2.34 -9.42
CA GLY A 179 5.83 3.68 -9.37
C GLY A 179 6.57 4.63 -8.45
N THR A 180 7.00 4.14 -7.27
CA THR A 180 7.78 4.93 -6.32
C THR A 180 9.16 5.28 -6.87
N LEU A 181 9.83 4.35 -7.57
CA LEU A 181 11.12 4.62 -8.21
C LEU A 181 11.01 5.69 -9.30
N GLU A 182 9.96 5.64 -10.12
CA GLU A 182 9.69 6.64 -11.16
C GLU A 182 9.48 8.03 -10.55
N ASP A 183 8.71 8.12 -9.46
CA ASP A 183 8.49 9.37 -8.73
C ASP A 183 9.76 9.90 -8.06
N LEU A 184 10.61 9.01 -7.53
CA LEU A 184 11.90 9.37 -6.94
C LEU A 184 12.96 9.77 -7.97
N ALA A 185 12.89 9.23 -9.19
CA ALA A 185 13.74 9.70 -10.28
C ALA A 185 13.29 11.09 -10.75
N TRP A 186 11.97 11.29 -10.85
CA TRP A 186 11.36 12.54 -11.31
C TRP A 186 11.60 13.72 -10.35
N ILE A 187 11.50 13.49 -9.03
CA ILE A 187 11.65 14.56 -8.03
C ILE A 187 13.03 15.23 -8.06
N LYS A 188 14.07 14.54 -8.53
CA LYS A 188 15.44 15.08 -8.59
C LYS A 188 15.60 16.20 -9.60
N THR A 189 14.83 16.17 -10.67
CA THR A 189 14.90 17.13 -11.76
C THR A 189 13.79 18.16 -11.71
N TYR A 190 12.80 17.95 -10.84
CA TYR A 190 11.62 18.82 -10.78
C TYR A 190 11.81 19.95 -9.78
N GLN A 191 11.43 21.15 -10.19
CA GLN A 191 11.34 22.33 -9.34
C GLN A 191 9.89 22.82 -9.32
N CYS A 192 9.38 23.09 -8.13
CA CYS A 192 8.07 23.71 -8.00
C CYS A 192 8.09 25.10 -8.65
N PRO A 193 7.01 25.50 -9.34
CA PRO A 193 6.92 26.84 -9.89
C PRO A 193 7.09 27.86 -8.76
N ALA A 194 7.84 28.93 -9.03
CA ALA A 194 7.83 30.10 -8.15
C ALA A 194 6.43 30.73 -8.22
N GLU A 195 5.87 31.06 -7.06
CA GLU A 195 4.59 31.77 -6.94
C GLU A 195 4.60 33.11 -7.70
#